data_AF-A0A6V8DBQ7-F1
#
_entry.id   AF-A0A6V8DBQ7-F1
#
_cell.length_a   1.000
_cell.length_b   1.000
_cell.length_c   1.000
_cell.angle_alpha   90.00
_cell.angle_beta   90.00
_cell.angle_gamma   90.00
#
_symmetry.space_group_name_H-M   'P 1'
#
loop_
_entity.id
_entity.type
_entity.pdbx_description
1 polymer ?
#
loop_
_entity_poly.entity_id
_entity_poly.type
_entity_poly.pdbx_seq_one_letter_code
_entity_poly.pdbx_strand_id
1 'polypeptide(L)' 'CIDKDMNYAIYDVAPRLGGGTNVHVNVGHPYGNALWRKPMSSGRRIAMELRRAAEQDRLLEVLT' A
#
# COMPACT_ATOMS: atom_id res chain seq x y z
N CYS A 1 8.68 -14.52 -7.48
CA CYS A 1 9.92 -15.07 -6.90
C CYS A 1 11.10 -14.70 -7.77
N ILE A 2 12.29 -14.63 -7.18
CA ILE A 2 13.53 -14.29 -7.87
C ILE A 2 14.40 -15.56 -7.89
N ASP A 3 14.91 -15.95 -9.06
CA ASP A 3 15.84 -17.08 -9.15
C ASP A 3 17.29 -16.68 -8.83
N LYS A 4 18.21 -17.65 -8.87
CA LYS A 4 19.64 -17.41 -8.58
C LYS A 4 20.33 -16.46 -9.57
N ASP A 5 19.75 -16.29 -10.76
CA ASP A 5 20.27 -15.47 -11.84
C ASP A 5 19.54 -14.11 -11.89
N MET A 6 18.78 -13.78 -10.83
CA MET A 6 18.03 -12.54 -10.66
C MET A 6 16.84 -12.36 -11.61
N ASN A 7 16.34 -13.43 -12.23
CA ASN A 7 15.12 -13.36 -13.04
C ASN A 7 13.88 -13.32 -12.14
N TYR A 8 12.93 -12.45 -12.47
CA TYR A 8 11.68 -12.29 -11.72
C TYR A 8 10.54 -13.07 -12.40
N ALA A 9 9.91 -13.97 -11.66
CA ALA A 9 8.70 -14.69 -12.08
C ALA A 9 7.50 -14.30 -11.21
N ILE A 10 6.38 -13.96 -11.85
CA ILE A 10 5.09 -13.68 -11.19
C ILE A 10 4.21 -14.92 -11.29
N TYR A 11 3.76 -15.45 -10.16
CA TYR A 11 2.90 -16.63 -10.11
C TYR A 11 1.42 -16.29 -9.92
N ASP A 12 1.14 -15.21 -9.20
CA ASP A 12 -0.22 -14.75 -8.90
C ASP A 12 -0.20 -13.24 -8.64
N VAL A 13 -1.34 -12.58 -8.85
CA VAL A 13 -1.54 -11.15 -8.65
C VAL A 13 -2.80 -10.93 -7.82
N ALA A 14 -2.66 -10.24 -6.69
CA ALA A 14 -3.79 -9.75 -5.92
C ALA A 14 -4.11 -8.30 -6.31
N PRO A 15 -5.21 -8.02 -7.03
CA PRO A 15 -5.64 -6.66 -7.38
C PRO A 15 -6.33 -5.96 -6.20
N ARG A 16 -5.85 -6.22 -4.98
CA ARG A 16 -6.36 -5.67 -3.72
C ARG A 16 -5.25 -5.74 -2.67
N LEU A 17 -5.55 -5.28 -1.46
CA LEU A 17 -4.64 -5.44 -0.33
C LEU A 17 -4.34 -6.93 -0.05
N GLY A 18 -3.06 -7.31 -0.10
CA GLY A 18 -2.57 -8.65 0.24
C GLY A 18 -2.33 -8.82 1.74
N GLY A 19 -2.48 -10.05 2.25
CA GLY A 19 -2.33 -10.35 3.68
C GLY A 19 -0.92 -10.11 4.24
N GLY A 20 0.12 -10.18 3.40
CA GLY A 20 1.50 -9.86 3.79
C GLY A 20 1.68 -8.43 4.31
N THR A 21 0.74 -7.52 4.03
CA THR A 21 0.78 -6.16 4.53
C THR A 21 0.50 -6.05 6.04
N ASN A 22 -0.07 -7.08 6.67
CA ASN A 22 -0.42 -7.09 8.10
C ASN A 22 0.79 -6.95 9.03
N VAL A 23 1.97 -7.42 8.61
CA VAL A 23 3.22 -7.30 9.40
C VAL A 23 3.61 -5.83 9.65
N HIS A 24 3.09 -4.91 8.84
CA HIS A 24 3.40 -3.49 8.90
C HIS A 24 2.37 -2.65 9.67
N VAL A 25 1.38 -3.25 10.33
CA VAL A 25 0.31 -2.51 11.00
C VAL A 25 0.83 -1.66 12.17
N ASN A 26 1.81 -2.18 12.93
CA ASN A 26 2.38 -1.46 14.08
C ASN A 26 3.45 -0.43 13.66
N VAL A 27 4.56 -0.93 13.08
CA VAL A 27 5.75 -0.10 12.79
C VAL A 27 5.75 0.54 11.41
N GLY A 28 4.79 0.18 10.55
CA GLY A 28 4.74 0.65 9.16
C GLY A 28 5.67 -0.14 8.22
N HIS A 29 5.53 0.15 6.93
CA HIS A 29 6.36 -0.41 5.88
C HIS A 29 7.61 0.46 5.68
N PRO A 30 8.85 -0.07 5.66
CA PRO A 30 10.07 0.74 5.63
C PRO A 30 10.08 1.80 4.52
N TYR A 31 9.68 1.42 3.31
CA TYR A 31 9.58 2.34 2.17
C TYR A 31 8.46 3.38 2.34
N GLY A 32 7.33 2.99 2.95
CA GLY A 32 6.23 3.92 3.24
C GLY A 32 6.61 4.93 4.31
N ASN A 33 7.35 4.48 5.32
CA ASN A 33 7.86 5.32 6.40
C ASN A 33 8.85 6.36 5.88
N ALA A 34 9.77 5.97 4.99
CA ALA A 34 10.71 6.89 4.39
C ALA A 34 10.01 8.00 3.58
N LEU A 35 8.99 7.64 2.79
CA LEU A 35 8.24 8.59 1.97
C LEU A 35 7.38 9.54 2.81
N TRP A 36 6.65 9.02 3.79
CA TRP A 36 5.66 9.80 4.55
C TRP A 36 6.17 10.33 5.89
N ARG A 37 7.42 9.99 6.25
CA ARG A 37 8.09 10.37 7.51
C ARG A 37 7.28 10.02 8.76
N LYS A 38 6.58 8.88 8.73
CA LYS A 38 5.76 8.35 9.84
C LYS A 38 5.46 6.87 9.63
N PRO A 39 5.12 6.09 10.69
CA PRO A 39 4.64 4.72 10.55
C PRO A 39 3.46 4.63 9.58
N MET A 40 3.67 3.99 8.43
CA MET A 40 2.72 3.91 7.33
C MET A 40 2.45 2.46 6.97
N SER A 41 1.29 1.95 7.41
CA SER A 41 0.73 0.70 6.90
C SER A 41 -0.04 0.96 5.60
N SER A 42 -0.26 -0.09 4.81
CA SER A 42 -1.09 0.01 3.60
C SER A 42 -2.53 0.42 3.92
N GLY A 43 -3.10 -0.05 5.04
CA GLY A 43 -4.43 0.39 5.49
C GLY A 43 -4.46 1.88 5.84
N ARG A 44 -3.44 2.38 6.56
CA ARG A 44 -3.31 3.81 6.84
C ARG A 44 -3.16 4.63 5.55
N ARG A 45 -2.46 4.09 4.55
CA ARG A 45 -2.31 4.73 3.24
C ARG A 45 -3.63 4.83 2.49
N ILE A 46 -4.47 3.79 2.50
CA ILE A 46 -5.81 3.80 1.89
C ILE A 46 -6.69 4.85 2.60
N ALA A 47 -6.74 4.84 3.93
CA ALA A 47 -7.51 5.83 4.70
C ALA A 47 -7.07 7.28 4.42
N MET A 48 -5.76 7.50 4.24
CA MET A 48 -5.22 8.81 3.87
C MET A 48 -5.64 9.24 2.45
N GLU A 49 -5.86 8.30 1.51
CA GLU A 49 -6.37 8.63 0.18
C GLU A 49 -7.84 9.05 0.25
N LEU A 50 -8.66 8.27 0.95
CA LEU A 50 -10.08 8.60 1.14
C LEU A 50 -10.25 9.97 1.79
N ARG A 51 -9.44 10.27 2.81
CA ARG A 51 -9.46 11.57 3.47
C ARG A 51 -9.09 12.71 2.50
N ARG A 52 -8.03 12.55 1.70
CA ARG A 52 -7.62 13.56 0.72
C ARG A 52 -8.67 13.76 -0.37
N ALA A 53 -9.25 12.68 -0.89
CA ALA A 53 -10.29 12.76 -1.90
C ALA A 53 -11.51 13.49 -1.36
N ALA A 54 -11.91 13.24 -0.10
CA ALA A 54 -12.97 13.99 0.57
C ALA A 54 -12.59 15.48 0.79
N GLU A 55 -11.36 15.77 1.25
CA GLU A 55 -10.85 17.14 1.44
C GLU A 55 -10.79 17.94 0.13
N GLN A 56 -10.69 17.26 -1.03
CA GLN A 56 -10.61 17.85 -2.36
C GLN A 56 -11.95 17.84 -3.12
N ASP A 57 -13.03 17.34 -2.52
CA ASP A 57 -14.33 17.13 -3.18
C ASP A 57 -14.25 16.22 -4.43
N ARG A 58 -13.36 15.21 -4.39
CA ARG A 58 -13.07 14.26 -5.49
C ARG A 58 -13.31 12.80 -5.09
N LEU A 59 -14.18 12.56 -4.11
CA LEU A 59 -14.39 11.23 -3.55
C LEU A 59 -14.89 10.21 -4.59
N LEU A 60 -15.67 10.65 -5.58
CA LEU A 60 -16.19 9.79 -6.64
C LEU A 60 -15.09 9.25 -7.58
N GLU A 61 -13.90 9.84 -7.61
CA GLU A 61 -12.80 9.34 -8.44
C GLU A 61 -12.12 8.09 -7.84
N VAL A 62 -12.33 7.82 -6.55
CA VAL A 62 -11.70 6.70 -5.83
C VAL A 62 -12.71 5.63 -5.38
N LEU A 63 -13.95 5.73 -5.86
CA LEU A 63 -15.03 4.79 -5.62
C LEU A 63 -15.53 4.24 -6.96
N THR A 64 -15.92 2.98 -6.99
CA THR A 64 -16.51 2.29 -8.14
C THR A 64 -17.54 1.30 -7.67
#